data_AF-A0AAV1TSH2-F1
#
_entry.id   AF-A0AAV1TSH2-F1
#
_cell.length_a   1.000
_cell.length_b   1.000
_cell.length_c   1.000
_cell.angle_alpha   90.00
_cell.angle_beta   90.00
_cell.angle_gamma   90.00
#
_symmetry.space_group_name_H-M   'P 1'
#
loop_
_entity.id
_entity.type
_entity.pdbx_description
1 polymer ?
#
loop_
_entity_poly.entity_id
_entity_poly.type
_entity_poly.pdbx_seq_one_letter_code
_entity_poly.pdbx_strand_id
1 'polypeptide(L)'
;MFYMANCMRILSDQYGVVFVLTNQVTGDFDARSTTHGNGLRPALGLSWSHCINQRLMITRNTDTTERQLEVVFSPHLAATTCVFHVTTDGVRPGSED
;
A
#
# COMPACT_ATOMS: atom_id res chain seq x y z
N MET A 1 -0.53 15.18 10.97
CA MET A 1 -0.78 13.77 10.58
C MET A 1 -1.54 12.99 11.65
N PHE A 2 -1.01 12.86 12.86
CA PHE A 2 -1.67 12.13 13.97
C PHE A 2 -3.11 12.59 14.24
N TYR A 3 -3.35 13.90 14.22
CA TYR A 3 -4.70 14.46 14.35
C TYR A 3 -5.67 13.88 13.31
N MET A 4 -5.29 13.90 12.03
CA MET A 4 -6.13 13.42 10.94
C MET A 4 -6.36 11.92 11.03
N ALA A 5 -5.33 11.13 11.37
CA ALA A 5 -5.48 9.69 11.60
C ALA A 5 -6.46 9.39 12.75
N ASN A 6 -6.39 10.17 13.84
CA ASN A 6 -7.31 10.03 14.96
C ASN A 6 -8.75 10.42 14.57
N CYS A 7 -8.93 11.46 13.76
CA CYS A 7 -10.25 11.80 13.22
C CYS A 7 -10.81 10.66 12.37
N MET A 8 -10.02 10.08 11.46
CA MET A 8 -10.48 8.94 10.66
C MET A 8 -10.86 7.75 11.53
N ARG A 9 -10.08 7.45 12.58
CA ARG A 9 -10.39 6.40 13.54
C ARG A 9 -11.73 6.63 14.24
N ILE A 10 -11.98 7.84 14.73
CA ILE A 10 -13.24 8.21 15.40
C ILE A 10 -14.41 8.08 14.42
N LEU A 11 -14.26 8.59 13.19
CA LEU A 11 -15.32 8.52 12.17
C LEU A 11 -15.59 7.09 11.71
N SER A 12 -14.54 6.26 11.60
CA SER A 12 -14.67 4.84 11.23
C SER A 12 -15.46 4.07 12.30
N ASP A 13 -15.17 4.30 13.58
CA ASP A 13 -15.90 3.70 14.70
C ASP A 13 -17.35 4.22 14.78
N GLN A 14 -17.55 5.53 14.64
CA GLN A 14 -18.87 6.15 14.77
C GLN A 14 -19.83 5.75 13.64
N TYR A 15 -19.34 5.61 12.40
CA TYR A 15 -20.18 5.41 11.23
C TYR A 15 -20.00 4.05 10.54
N GLY A 16 -19.10 3.19 11.05
CA GLY A 16 -18.81 1.89 10.45
C GLY A 16 -18.20 1.97 9.05
N VAL A 17 -17.48 3.05 8.75
CA VAL A 17 -16.91 3.30 7.41
C VAL A 17 -15.43 2.94 7.33
N VAL A 18 -14.97 2.57 6.12
CA VAL A 18 -13.56 2.27 5.84
C VAL A 18 -12.91 3.47 5.14
N PHE A 19 -11.74 3.88 5.64
CA PHE A 19 -10.91 4.90 4.98
C PHE A 19 -9.85 4.21 4.13
N VAL A 20 -9.90 4.42 2.81
CA VAL A 20 -8.87 3.99 1.86
C VAL A 20 -8.06 5.21 1.46
N LEU A 21 -6.74 5.14 1.63
CA LEU A 21 -5.81 6.26 1.43
C LEU A 21 -4.77 5.89 0.38
N THR A 22 -4.53 6.79 -0.55
CA THR A 22 -3.41 6.69 -1.50
C THR A 22 -2.19 7.40 -0.93
N ASN A 23 -1.02 6.79 -1.02
CA ASN A 23 0.23 7.42 -0.63
C ASN A 23 1.24 7.36 -1.78
N GLN A 24 2.09 8.38 -1.87
CA GLN A 24 3.16 8.44 -2.87
C GLN A 24 4.44 7.78 -2.33
N VAL A 25 5.31 7.35 -3.25
CA VAL A 25 6.64 6.82 -2.94
C VAL A 25 7.71 7.77 -3.49
N THR A 26 8.85 7.81 -2.82
CA THR A 26 10.05 8.53 -3.27
C THR A 26 11.22 7.54 -3.39
N GLY A 27 12.24 7.88 -4.16
CA GLY A 27 13.45 7.06 -4.27
C GLY A 27 14.18 7.01 -2.93
N ASP A 28 14.61 5.82 -2.52
CA ASP A 28 15.55 5.65 -1.42
C ASP A 28 16.98 5.68 -1.97
N PHE A 29 17.70 6.76 -1.66
CA PHE A 29 19.06 6.99 -2.12
C PHE A 29 20.12 6.45 -1.15
N ASP A 30 19.72 5.82 -0.04
CA ASP A 30 20.68 5.18 0.86
C ASP A 30 21.16 3.85 0.27
N ALA A 31 22.42 3.83 -0.17
CA ALA A 31 23.07 2.65 -0.74
C ALA A 31 23.14 1.45 0.22
N ARG A 32 22.92 1.64 1.53
CA ARG A 32 22.83 0.53 2.50
C ARG A 32 21.43 -0.11 2.51
N SER A 33 20.40 0.64 2.15
CA SER A 33 19.00 0.21 2.08
C SER A 33 18.72 -0.68 0.86
N THR A 34 19.45 -0.46 -0.24
CA THR A 34 19.25 -1.15 -1.53
C THR A 34 19.66 -2.63 -1.53
N THR A 35 20.38 -3.10 -0.52
CA THR A 35 20.79 -4.52 -0.43
C THR A 35 19.62 -5.46 -0.15
N HIS A 36 18.50 -4.94 0.40
CA HIS A 36 17.33 -5.73 0.83
C HIS A 36 15.98 -5.08 0.47
N GLY A 37 15.97 -3.90 -0.17
CA GLY A 37 14.76 -3.14 -0.47
C GLY A 37 14.58 -2.84 -1.95
N ASN A 38 13.36 -2.47 -2.36
CA ASN A 38 13.01 -2.12 -3.74
C ASN A 38 13.47 -0.70 -4.17
N GLY A 39 14.33 -0.04 -3.37
CA GLY A 39 14.79 1.33 -3.62
C GLY A 39 13.69 2.40 -3.50
N LEU A 40 12.54 2.07 -2.89
CA LEU A 40 11.42 3.00 -2.71
C LEU A 40 11.14 3.22 -1.23
N ARG A 41 10.85 4.46 -0.88
CA ARG A 41 10.40 4.86 0.45
C ARG A 41 9.00 5.46 0.39
N PRO A 42 8.06 4.99 1.20
CA PRO A 42 6.73 5.58 1.31
C PRO A 42 6.82 6.99 1.93
N ALA A 43 6.03 7.93 1.40
CA ALA A 43 5.97 9.27 1.98
C ALA A 43 5.40 9.25 3.42
N LEU A 44 5.68 10.31 4.17
CA LEU A 44 5.18 10.59 5.53
C LEU A 44 5.81 9.73 6.66
N GLY A 45 6.67 8.78 6.31
CA GLY A 45 7.63 8.17 7.22
C GLY A 45 7.05 7.31 8.35
N LEU A 46 7.87 7.07 9.38
CA LEU A 46 7.57 6.16 10.48
C LEU A 46 6.34 6.59 11.30
N SER A 47 6.23 7.89 11.57
CA SER A 47 5.08 8.47 12.29
C SER A 47 3.75 8.11 11.65
N TRP A 48 3.66 8.14 10.32
CA TRP A 48 2.46 7.69 9.61
C TRP A 48 2.22 6.20 9.72
N SER A 49 3.31 5.45 9.60
CA SER A 49 3.30 3.98 9.56
C SER A 49 2.69 3.38 10.82
N HIS A 50 2.81 4.06 11.96
CA HIS A 50 2.21 3.65 13.23
C HIS A 50 0.71 3.96 13.36
N CYS A 51 0.14 4.78 12.46
CA CYS A 51 -1.25 5.23 12.56
C CYS A 51 -2.21 4.55 11.57
N ILE A 52 -1.70 3.68 10.71
CA ILE A 52 -2.46 2.99 9.67
C ILE A 52 -2.55 1.51 9.96
N ASN A 53 -3.73 0.93 9.72
CA ASN A 53 -4.01 -0.47 10.08
C ASN A 53 -3.37 -1.46 9.10
N GLN A 54 -3.38 -1.13 7.80
CA GLN A 54 -2.89 -1.99 6.74
C GLN A 54 -2.21 -1.16 5.66
N ARG A 55 -1.18 -1.74 5.04
CA ARG A 55 -0.40 -1.12 3.97
C ARG A 55 -0.25 -2.09 2.83
N LEU A 56 -0.73 -1.65 1.69
CA LEU A 56 -0.62 -2.36 0.44
C LEU A 56 0.29 -1.57 -0.48
N MET A 57 1.25 -2.24 -1.11
CA MET A 57 2.09 -1.64 -2.15
C MET A 57 1.67 -2.19 -3.51
N ILE A 58 1.55 -1.30 -4.48
CA ILE A 58 1.23 -1.66 -5.87
C ILE A 58 2.47 -1.39 -6.70
N THR A 59 2.94 -2.40 -7.43
CA THR A 59 4.00 -2.26 -8.44
C THR A 59 3.42 -2.51 -9.83
N ARG A 60 4.06 -1.91 -10.84
CA ARG A 60 3.65 -2.01 -12.23
C ARG A 60 4.67 -2.80 -13.03
N ASN A 61 4.20 -3.82 -13.75
CA ASN A 61 4.93 -4.35 -14.90
C ASN A 61 4.81 -3.35 -16.06
N THR A 62 5.93 -2.84 -16.57
CA THR A 62 5.94 -1.76 -17.56
C THR A 62 5.39 -2.20 -18.91
N ASP A 63 5.51 -3.48 -19.21
CA ASP A 63 5.30 -4.04 -20.55
C ASP A 63 3.89 -4.65 -20.69
N THR A 64 3.14 -4.73 -19.59
CA THR A 64 1.81 -5.33 -19.55
C THR A 64 0.78 -4.46 -18.79
N THR A 65 -0.49 -4.88 -18.83
CA THR A 65 -1.57 -4.32 -17.99
C THR A 65 -1.55 -4.87 -16.56
N GLU A 66 -0.65 -5.81 -16.27
CA GLU A 66 -0.51 -6.49 -15.00
C GLU A 66 0.13 -5.59 -13.93
N ARG A 67 -0.39 -5.70 -12.72
CA ARG A 67 0.10 -5.05 -11.52
C ARG A 67 0.17 -6.08 -10.41
N GLN A 68 1.14 -5.92 -9.51
CA GLN A 68 1.26 -6.74 -8.32
C GLN A 68 0.85 -5.91 -7.11
N LEU A 69 0.06 -6.50 -6.22
CA LEU A 69 -0.31 -5.95 -4.92
C LEU A 69 0.39 -6.77 -3.83
N GLU A 70 1.10 -6.11 -2.93
CA GLU A 70 1.81 -6.73 -1.81
C GLU A 70 1.27 -6.22 -0.48
N VAL A 71 1.04 -7.12 0.47
CA VAL A 71 0.78 -6.77 1.88
C VAL A 71 2.10 -6.46 2.58
N VAL A 72 2.50 -5.18 2.55
CA VAL A 72 3.75 -4.71 3.18
C VAL A 72 3.60 -4.59 4.70
N PHE A 73 2.37 -4.38 5.19
CA PHE A 73 2.07 -4.41 6.62
C PHE A 73 0.60 -4.72 6.86
N SER A 74 0.34 -5.65 7.77
CA SER A 74 -0.97 -5.87 8.37
C SER A 74 -0.80 -6.65 9.67
N PRO A 75 -1.52 -6.31 10.75
CA PRO A 75 -1.55 -7.12 11.96
C PRO A 75 -2.38 -8.41 11.79
N HIS A 76 -3.15 -8.53 10.71
CA HIS A 76 -4.14 -9.61 10.52
C HIS A 76 -3.92 -10.43 9.25
N LEU A 77 -3.04 -9.98 8.35
CA LEU A 77 -2.74 -10.66 7.09
C LEU A 77 -1.25 -10.99 7.04
N ALA A 78 -0.93 -12.15 6.47
CA ALA A 78 0.45 -12.51 6.17
C ALA A 78 1.01 -11.62 5.07
N ALA A 79 2.35 -11.53 5.00
CA ALA A 79 3.04 -10.90 3.88
C ALA A 79 2.87 -11.76 2.62
N THR A 80 1.82 -11.46 1.86
CA THR A 80 1.47 -12.16 0.62
C THR A 80 1.36 -11.18 -0.53
N THR A 81 1.45 -11.71 -1.75
CA THR A 81 1.26 -10.92 -2.98
C THR A 81 0.14 -11.50 -3.81
N CYS A 82 -0.52 -10.66 -4.60
CA CYS A 82 -1.45 -11.08 -5.63
C CYS A 82 -1.29 -10.22 -6.88
N VAL A 83 -1.83 -10.71 -7.99
CA VAL A 83 -1.74 -10.08 -9.30
C VAL A 83 -3.13 -9.60 -9.74
N PHE A 84 -3.18 -8.45 -10.40
CA PHE A 84 -4.39 -7.90 -11.00
C PHE A 84 -4.09 -7.16 -12.30
N HIS A 85 -5.11 -6.97 -13.13
CA HIS A 85 -5.00 -6.20 -14.37
C HIS A 85 -5.82 -4.90 -14.29
N VAL A 86 -5.28 -3.84 -14.87
CA VAL A 86 -6.02 -2.59 -15.09
C VAL A 86 -6.46 -2.55 -16.54
N THR A 87 -7.78 -2.58 -16.75
CA THR A 87 -8.44 -2.57 -18.06
C THR A 87 -9.28 -1.31 -18.23
N THR A 88 -9.86 -1.11 -19.41
CA THR A 88 -10.83 -0.02 -19.66
C THR A 88 -12.07 -0.12 -18.77
N ASP A 89 -12.41 -1.31 -18.31
CA ASP A 89 -13.55 -1.55 -17.41
C ASP A 89 -13.18 -1.44 -15.92
N GLY A 90 -11.91 -1.13 -15.61
CA GLY A 90 -11.38 -1.07 -14.25
C GLY A 90 -10.49 -2.26 -13.87
N VAL A 91 -10.46 -2.58 -12.58
CA VAL A 91 -9.58 -3.60 -11.98
C VAL A 91 -10.19 -4.99 -12.14
N ARG A 92 -9.42 -5.93 -12.70
CA ARG A 92 -9.80 -7.34 -12.87
C ARG A 92 -8.79 -8.26 -12.16
N PRO A 93 -9.21 -9.42 -11.62
CA PRO A 93 -8.29 -10.41 -11.06
C PRO A 93 -7.24 -10.85 -12.09
N GLY A 94 -6.02 -11.16 -11.63
CA GLY A 94 -5.08 -11.96 -12.41
C GLY A 94 -5.66 -13.36 -12.63
N SER A 95 -5.33 -14.01 -13.75
CA SER A 95 -5.68 -15.42 -13.93
C SER A 95 -5.10 -16.25 -12.79
N GLU A 96 -5.91 -17.10 -12.17
CA GLU A 96 -5.42 -18.18 -11.31
C GLU A 96 -4.76 -19.21 -12.24
N ASP A 97 -3.46 -19.44 -12.08
CA ASP A 97 -2.81 -20.65 -12.62
C ASP A 97 -3.14 -21.87 -11.72
#